data_AF-A0A4U3AMS6-F1
#
_entry.id   AF-A0A4U3AMS6-F1
#
_cell.length_a   1.000
_cell.length_b   1.000
_cell.length_c   1.000
_cell.angle_alpha   90.00
_cell.angle_beta   90.00
_cell.angle_gamma   90.00
#
_symmetry.space_group_name_H-M   'P 1'
#
loop_
_entity.id
_entity.type
_entity.pdbx_description
1 polymer ?
#
loop_
_entity_poly.entity_id
_entity_poly.type
_entity_poly.pdbx_seq_one_letter_code
_entity_poly.pdbx_strand_id
1 'polypeptide(L)'
;NVRTKDGGTHEAGFKTAMTRVFNEYARKVSLLKEKDKNLEGTDIREGVAAIVSVRVPEEVLQFEGQTKGKLGTSEARSSIDAIVSEHLAYFLEENPDVATLLVRKAVKAAQAREAARKAREEARTGKKKKKSEGTLSGKLTPAQSRNPQKNELYLVEGDSAGGSAKQGRDRRFQAVLPLRGKVINTEKAKLADIFKNEEINTIIYAIGGGVGNEFAVEDINYDKIVIMTDADTDGAHIQVLLLTFFYRYMKPLIEAGKVFIALPPLYKVSKGKGKSEVIEYAWSDEELDGVTKKVGKGYMLQRYKGLGEMNADQLWETTMNPETRTLIRVKIDDASRAERRVTTLMGDKVEPRRKWIERNVQFGMQEEGNILENEMIMETEVE
;
A
#
# COMPACT_ATOMS: atom_id res chain seq x y z
N ASN A 1 -32.48 -6.49 -2.56
CA ASN A 1 -31.46 -5.58 -1.97
C ASN A 1 -30.12 -5.85 -2.64
N VAL A 2 -29.55 -4.87 -3.32
CA VAL A 2 -28.28 -4.98 -4.07
C VAL A 2 -27.26 -3.99 -3.47
N ARG A 3 -26.00 -4.41 -3.33
CA ARG A 3 -24.92 -3.53 -2.88
C ARG A 3 -24.30 -2.79 -4.07
N THR A 4 -24.33 -1.46 -4.03
CA THR A 4 -23.62 -0.61 -4.98
C THR A 4 -22.18 -0.40 -4.53
N LYS A 5 -21.26 -1.27 -4.96
CA LYS A 5 -19.83 -1.24 -4.56
C LYS A 5 -19.07 -0.01 -5.08
N ASP A 6 -19.51 0.56 -6.19
CA ASP A 6 -18.87 1.69 -6.88
C ASP A 6 -19.61 3.01 -6.59
N GLY A 7 -20.55 2.99 -5.63
CA GLY A 7 -21.31 4.14 -5.18
C GLY A 7 -22.51 4.50 -6.05
N GLY A 8 -22.77 5.79 -6.26
CA GLY A 8 -23.85 6.25 -7.15
C GLY A 8 -24.49 7.56 -6.73
N THR A 9 -25.62 7.86 -7.36
CA THR A 9 -26.40 9.10 -7.17
C THR A 9 -26.90 9.27 -5.74
N HIS A 10 -27.33 8.21 -5.08
CA HIS A 10 -27.74 8.17 -3.67
C HIS A 10 -26.59 8.54 -2.72
N GLU A 11 -25.41 7.97 -2.94
CA GLU A 11 -24.22 8.26 -2.13
C GLU A 11 -23.74 9.71 -2.34
N ALA A 12 -23.78 10.19 -3.58
CA ALA A 12 -23.45 11.57 -3.90
C ALA A 12 -24.39 12.56 -3.19
N GLY A 13 -25.71 12.30 -3.22
CA GLY A 13 -26.70 13.11 -2.49
C GLY A 13 -26.43 13.16 -1.00
N PHE A 14 -26.18 12.00 -0.37
CA PHE A 14 -25.84 11.93 1.05
C PHE A 14 -24.58 12.74 1.39
N LYS A 15 -23.50 12.59 0.60
CA LYS A 15 -22.23 13.30 0.82
C LYS A 15 -22.39 14.82 0.66
N THR A 16 -23.15 15.27 -0.33
CA THR A 16 -23.41 16.69 -0.58
C THR A 16 -24.23 17.31 0.55
N ALA A 17 -25.36 16.71 0.92
CA ALA A 17 -26.20 17.17 2.01
C ALA A 17 -25.43 17.28 3.33
N MET A 18 -24.70 16.22 3.69
CA MET A 18 -23.90 16.23 4.92
C MET A 18 -22.86 17.36 4.93
N THR A 19 -22.21 17.61 3.80
CA THR A 19 -21.20 18.69 3.71
C THR A 19 -21.83 20.07 3.87
N ARG A 20 -22.98 20.29 3.23
CA ARG A 20 -23.72 21.57 3.27
C ARG A 20 -24.22 21.89 4.68
N VAL A 21 -24.97 20.96 5.27
CA VAL A 21 -25.63 21.12 6.58
C VAL A 21 -24.62 21.37 7.70
N PHE A 22 -23.50 20.63 7.71
CA PHE A 22 -22.44 20.84 8.70
C PHE A 22 -21.79 22.23 8.58
N ASN A 23 -21.56 22.71 7.37
CA ASN A 23 -21.01 24.06 7.17
C ASN A 23 -22.01 25.14 7.60
N GLU A 24 -23.29 25.01 7.21
CA GLU A 24 -24.36 25.94 7.63
C GLU A 24 -24.48 26.00 9.15
N TYR A 25 -24.52 24.85 9.82
CA TYR A 25 -24.56 24.78 11.28
C TYR A 25 -23.30 25.39 11.92
N ALA A 26 -22.11 25.03 11.44
CA ALA A 26 -20.84 25.54 11.98
C ALA A 26 -20.72 27.08 11.91
N ARG A 27 -21.26 27.70 10.85
CA ARG A 27 -21.36 29.15 10.71
C ARG A 27 -22.37 29.74 11.69
N LYS A 28 -23.56 29.14 11.78
CA LYS A 28 -24.65 29.58 12.67
C LYS A 28 -24.18 29.64 14.14
N VAL A 29 -23.44 28.63 14.60
CA VAL A 29 -22.90 28.59 15.98
C VAL A 29 -21.53 29.27 16.13
N SER A 30 -21.05 29.99 15.11
CA SER A 30 -19.77 30.72 15.12
C SER A 30 -18.53 29.87 15.44
N LEU A 31 -18.59 28.55 15.21
CA LEU A 31 -17.43 27.66 15.28
C LEU A 31 -16.55 27.77 14.03
N LEU A 32 -17.10 28.31 12.95
CA LEU A 32 -16.39 28.70 11.73
C LEU A 32 -16.69 30.18 11.45
N LYS A 33 -15.68 31.06 11.50
CA LYS A 33 -15.87 32.51 11.31
C LYS A 33 -16.10 32.83 9.86
N GLU A 34 -16.92 33.82 9.49
CA GLU A 34 -17.26 34.14 8.08
C GLU A 34 -16.07 34.18 7.10
N LYS A 35 -14.90 34.65 7.54
CA LYS A 35 -13.68 34.73 6.72
C LYS A 35 -12.97 33.39 6.51
N ASP A 36 -13.24 32.39 7.33
CA ASP A 36 -12.62 31.07 7.25
C ASP A 36 -13.17 30.32 6.04
N LYS A 37 -12.36 29.44 5.45
CA LYS A 37 -12.82 28.55 4.36
C LYS A 37 -13.81 27.53 4.89
N ASN A 38 -14.75 27.11 4.04
CA ASN A 38 -15.66 26.00 4.36
C ASN A 38 -14.87 24.70 4.60
N LEU A 39 -15.40 23.87 5.49
CA LEU A 39 -14.92 22.52 5.71
C LEU A 39 -15.20 21.67 4.47
N GLU A 40 -14.21 20.89 4.03
CA GLU A 40 -14.41 19.98 2.91
C GLU A 40 -15.18 18.73 3.37
N GLY A 41 -15.87 18.08 2.44
CA GLY A 41 -16.66 16.90 2.78
C GLY A 41 -15.82 15.75 3.36
N THR A 42 -14.54 15.65 3.01
CA THR A 42 -13.61 14.68 3.60
C THR A 42 -13.29 14.98 5.07
N ASP A 43 -13.25 16.26 5.45
CA ASP A 43 -12.98 16.70 6.83
C ASP A 43 -14.15 16.31 7.74
N ILE A 44 -15.38 16.46 7.24
CA ILE A 44 -16.61 16.12 7.95
C ILE A 44 -16.81 14.60 8.06
N ARG A 45 -16.44 13.85 7.02
CA ARG A 45 -16.60 12.39 6.96
C ARG A 45 -15.45 11.61 7.58
N GLU A 46 -14.44 12.28 8.14
CA GLU A 46 -13.31 11.60 8.78
C GLU A 46 -13.79 10.76 9.99
N GLY A 47 -13.60 9.44 9.88
CA GLY A 47 -14.03 8.47 10.89
C GLY A 47 -15.56 8.28 10.98
N VAL A 48 -16.30 8.65 9.93
CA VAL A 48 -17.74 8.37 9.82
C VAL A 48 -17.94 7.01 9.16
N ALA A 49 -18.77 6.18 9.80
CA ALA A 49 -19.32 4.97 9.20
C ALA A 49 -20.83 5.15 9.03
N ALA A 50 -21.32 5.01 7.80
CA ALA A 50 -22.74 5.17 7.48
C ALA A 50 -23.20 4.06 6.53
N ILE A 51 -24.46 3.67 6.66
CA ILE A 51 -25.14 2.76 5.74
C ILE A 51 -26.27 3.53 5.08
N VAL A 52 -26.18 3.72 3.77
CA VAL A 52 -27.22 4.37 2.97
C VAL A 52 -27.97 3.29 2.22
N SER A 53 -29.24 3.08 2.58
CA SER A 53 -30.12 2.10 1.95
C SER A 53 -31.30 2.82 1.33
N VAL A 54 -31.49 2.65 0.02
CA VAL A 54 -32.56 3.29 -0.74
C VAL A 54 -33.47 2.25 -1.37
N ARG A 55 -34.76 2.55 -1.45
CA ARG A 55 -35.73 1.79 -2.23
C ARG A 55 -36.16 2.65 -3.40
N VAL A 56 -35.80 2.21 -4.59
CA VAL A 56 -36.09 2.92 -5.84
C VAL A 56 -37.13 2.10 -6.59
N PRO A 57 -38.24 2.71 -7.05
CA PRO A 57 -39.23 2.02 -7.86
C PRO A 57 -38.61 1.47 -9.15
N GLU A 58 -39.07 0.30 -9.60
CA GLU A 58 -38.44 -0.43 -10.70
C GLU A 58 -38.51 0.35 -12.02
N GLU A 59 -39.56 1.15 -12.19
CA GLU A 59 -39.81 2.02 -13.35
C GLU A 59 -38.74 3.11 -13.56
N VAL A 60 -38.07 3.55 -12.51
CA VAL A 60 -37.02 4.60 -12.55
C VAL A 60 -35.64 4.08 -12.18
N LEU A 61 -35.52 2.78 -11.92
CA LEU A 61 -34.28 2.16 -11.47
C LEU A 61 -33.28 2.06 -12.62
N GLN A 62 -32.15 2.75 -12.48
CA GLN A 62 -31.07 2.76 -13.46
C GLN A 62 -29.72 2.55 -12.75
N PHE A 63 -28.88 1.71 -13.34
CA PHE A 63 -27.49 1.49 -12.93
C PHE A 63 -26.55 1.93 -14.05
N GLU A 64 -25.37 2.44 -13.68
CA GLU A 64 -24.31 2.68 -14.64
C GLU A 64 -23.57 1.37 -14.95
N GLY A 65 -23.53 1.00 -16.24
CA GLY A 65 -22.81 -0.17 -16.73
C GLY A 65 -23.53 -1.51 -16.51
N GLN A 66 -22.91 -2.58 -17.01
CA GLN A 66 -23.50 -3.94 -16.99
C GLN A 66 -23.47 -4.56 -15.59
N THR A 67 -22.42 -4.27 -14.82
CA THR A 67 -22.37 -4.61 -13.39
C THR A 67 -23.23 -3.61 -12.63
N LYS A 68 -24.26 -4.05 -11.90
CA LYS A 68 -25.13 -3.23 -11.01
C LYS A 68 -24.37 -2.64 -9.79
N GLY A 69 -23.15 -2.16 -10.02
CA GLY A 69 -22.19 -1.68 -9.03
C GLY A 69 -22.36 -0.21 -8.68
N LYS A 70 -22.95 0.60 -9.57
CA LYS A 70 -23.16 2.04 -9.36
C LYS A 70 -24.59 2.45 -9.71
N LEU A 71 -25.28 3.13 -8.79
CA LEU A 71 -26.63 3.64 -9.03
C LEU A 71 -26.58 4.88 -9.93
N GLY A 72 -27.35 4.88 -11.01
CA GLY A 72 -27.46 5.96 -11.99
C GLY A 72 -28.78 6.75 -11.93
N THR A 73 -29.80 6.29 -11.18
CA THR A 73 -31.08 7.00 -11.05
C THR A 73 -30.88 8.43 -10.53
N SER A 74 -31.17 9.44 -11.35
CA SER A 74 -30.94 10.86 -11.06
C SER A 74 -31.71 11.37 -9.85
N GLU A 75 -32.97 10.95 -9.73
CA GLU A 75 -33.96 11.37 -8.74
C GLU A 75 -33.47 11.02 -7.33
N ALA A 76 -32.82 9.86 -7.19
CA ALA A 76 -32.29 9.37 -5.93
C ALA A 76 -31.31 10.36 -5.29
N ARG A 77 -30.56 11.14 -6.08
CA ARG A 77 -29.66 12.17 -5.55
C ARG A 77 -30.45 13.27 -4.83
N SER A 78 -31.45 13.84 -5.50
CA SER A 78 -32.25 14.95 -4.98
C SER A 78 -33.10 14.54 -3.79
N SER A 79 -33.69 13.34 -3.82
CA SER A 79 -34.50 12.82 -2.72
C SER A 79 -33.66 12.57 -1.47
N ILE A 80 -32.47 11.98 -1.63
CA ILE A 80 -31.56 11.75 -0.50
C ILE A 80 -31.02 13.07 0.05
N ASP A 81 -30.64 14.02 -0.83
CA ASP A 81 -30.15 15.32 -0.36
C ASP A 81 -31.20 16.03 0.51
N ALA A 82 -32.45 16.08 0.06
CA ALA A 82 -33.54 16.71 0.81
C ALA A 82 -33.77 16.07 2.18
N ILE A 83 -33.95 14.75 2.24
CA ILE A 83 -34.22 14.00 3.47
C ILE A 83 -33.06 14.14 4.45
N VAL A 84 -31.83 13.97 3.96
CA VAL A 84 -30.64 14.08 4.81
C VAL A 84 -30.47 15.50 5.30
N SER A 85 -30.68 16.51 4.46
CA SER A 85 -30.54 17.90 4.87
C SER A 85 -31.53 18.31 5.94
N GLU A 86 -32.79 17.92 5.80
CA GLU A 86 -33.84 18.21 6.78
C GLU A 86 -33.54 17.56 8.13
N HIS A 87 -33.39 16.23 8.15
CA HIS A 87 -33.23 15.50 9.41
C HIS A 87 -31.88 15.72 10.07
N LEU A 88 -30.81 15.91 9.30
CA LEU A 88 -29.50 16.21 9.86
C LEU A 88 -29.47 17.62 10.45
N ALA A 89 -30.09 18.61 9.80
CA ALA A 89 -30.20 19.96 10.35
C ALA A 89 -30.96 19.93 11.67
N TYR A 90 -32.13 19.27 11.68
CA TYR A 90 -32.93 19.07 12.89
C TYR A 90 -32.12 18.39 14.01
N PHE A 91 -31.40 17.31 13.70
CA PHE A 91 -30.56 16.61 14.68
C PHE A 91 -29.48 17.50 15.29
N LEU A 92 -28.79 18.31 14.46
CA LEU A 92 -27.73 19.19 14.95
C LEU A 92 -28.29 20.32 15.83
N GLU A 93 -29.49 20.83 15.54
CA GLU A 93 -30.16 21.86 16.34
C GLU A 93 -30.65 21.33 17.69
N GLU A 94 -31.24 20.12 17.71
CA GLU A 94 -31.72 19.48 18.93
C GLU A 94 -30.59 19.01 19.85
N ASN A 95 -29.40 18.73 19.29
CA ASN A 95 -28.27 18.15 20.04
C ASN A 95 -27.02 19.06 19.99
N PRO A 96 -27.06 20.27 20.59
CA PRO A 96 -26.02 21.28 20.42
C PRO A 96 -24.64 20.84 20.95
N ASP A 97 -24.59 20.07 22.03
CA ASP A 97 -23.33 19.57 22.60
C ASP A 97 -22.63 18.58 21.65
N VAL A 98 -23.40 17.62 21.13
CA VAL A 98 -22.91 16.61 20.17
C VAL A 98 -22.53 17.30 18.86
N ALA A 99 -23.37 18.20 18.36
CA ALA A 99 -23.11 18.96 17.14
C ALA A 99 -21.83 19.79 17.25
N THR A 100 -21.62 20.48 18.39
CA THR A 100 -20.40 21.24 18.67
C THR A 100 -19.17 20.34 18.68
N LEU A 101 -19.26 19.17 19.32
CA LEU A 101 -18.17 18.19 19.34
C LEU A 101 -17.80 17.71 17.93
N LEU A 102 -18.82 17.37 17.11
CA LEU A 102 -18.62 16.91 15.74
C LEU A 102 -18.01 17.99 14.85
N VAL A 103 -18.51 19.23 14.93
CA VAL A 103 -17.94 20.36 14.18
C VAL A 103 -16.49 20.62 14.60
N ARG A 104 -16.18 20.63 15.91
CA ARG A 104 -14.80 20.79 16.39
C ARG A 104 -13.88 19.68 15.89
N LYS A 105 -14.37 18.44 15.80
CA LYS A 105 -13.61 17.33 15.20
C LYS A 105 -13.32 17.61 13.71
N ALA A 106 -14.32 18.03 12.95
CA ALA A 106 -14.15 18.37 11.54
C ALA A 106 -13.21 19.57 11.32
N VAL A 107 -13.24 20.58 12.19
CA VAL A 107 -12.28 21.70 12.17
C VAL A 107 -10.85 21.22 12.44
N LYS A 108 -10.66 20.32 13.40
CA LYS A 108 -9.33 19.71 13.66
C LYS A 108 -8.85 18.89 12.45
N ALA A 109 -9.74 18.14 11.82
CA ALA A 109 -9.46 17.40 10.59
C ALA A 109 -9.00 18.33 9.46
N ALA A 110 -9.73 19.43 9.24
CA ALA A 110 -9.40 20.45 8.26
C ALA A 110 -8.04 21.11 8.54
N GLN A 111 -7.75 21.46 9.80
CA GLN A 111 -6.46 22.01 10.21
C GLN A 111 -5.31 21.01 9.98
N ALA A 112 -5.52 19.73 10.32
CA ALA A 112 -4.54 18.67 10.09
C ALA A 112 -4.27 18.47 8.59
N ARG A 113 -5.33 18.49 7.76
CA ARG A 113 -5.22 18.43 6.30
C ARG A 113 -4.52 19.65 5.72
N GLU A 114 -4.84 20.87 6.16
CA GLU A 114 -4.13 22.07 5.69
C GLU A 114 -2.67 22.09 6.12
N ALA A 115 -2.37 21.68 7.36
CA ALA A 115 -0.99 21.53 7.82
C ALA A 115 -0.24 20.48 6.99
N ALA A 116 -0.90 19.39 6.62
CA ALA A 116 -0.35 18.37 5.74
C ALA A 116 -0.17 18.88 4.31
N ARG A 117 -1.14 19.62 3.75
CA ARG A 117 -1.02 20.25 2.44
C ARG A 117 0.17 21.21 2.44
N LYS A 118 0.31 22.05 3.47
CA LYS A 118 1.48 22.93 3.63
C LYS A 118 2.78 22.13 3.74
N ALA A 119 2.82 21.07 4.54
CA ALA A 119 4.01 20.21 4.64
C ALA A 119 4.35 19.54 3.30
N ARG A 120 3.35 19.08 2.54
CA ARG A 120 3.50 18.52 1.18
C ARG A 120 3.94 19.58 0.18
N GLU A 121 3.34 20.77 0.21
CA GLU A 121 3.73 21.92 -0.62
C GLU A 121 5.15 22.38 -0.29
N GLU A 122 5.56 22.40 0.98
CA GLU A 122 6.94 22.69 1.40
C GLU A 122 7.91 21.61 0.92
N ALA A 123 7.50 20.33 0.98
CA ALA A 123 8.25 19.22 0.41
C ALA A 123 8.33 19.29 -1.13
N ARG A 124 7.28 19.79 -1.81
CA ARG A 124 7.16 19.87 -3.28
C ARG A 124 7.79 21.13 -3.89
N THR A 125 7.67 22.29 -3.25
CA THR A 125 8.05 23.60 -3.80
C THR A 125 9.52 23.95 -3.62
N GLY A 126 10.29 23.20 -2.84
CA GLY A 126 11.74 23.33 -2.84
C GLY A 126 12.20 24.77 -2.59
N LYS A 127 11.67 25.48 -1.58
CA LYS A 127 12.36 26.69 -1.05
C LYS A 127 13.76 26.37 -0.49
N LYS A 128 14.17 25.08 -0.50
CA LYS A 128 15.54 24.59 -0.50
C LYS A 128 16.02 24.13 -1.89
N LYS A 129 15.80 24.92 -2.94
CA LYS A 129 16.30 24.66 -4.31
C LYS A 129 17.84 24.52 -4.36
N LYS A 130 18.55 24.99 -3.32
CA LYS A 130 20.01 24.84 -3.17
C LYS A 130 20.48 23.70 -2.23
N LYS A 131 19.57 23.00 -1.52
CA LYS A 131 19.99 22.00 -0.51
C LYS A 131 19.31 20.62 -0.63
N SER A 132 18.26 20.48 -1.44
CA SER A 132 17.50 19.22 -1.58
C SER A 132 17.86 18.37 -2.79
N GLU A 133 18.55 18.92 -3.80
CA GLU A 133 19.16 18.10 -4.86
C GLU A 133 20.14 17.07 -4.27
N GLY A 134 20.79 17.36 -3.15
CA GLY A 134 21.72 16.44 -2.50
C GLY A 134 21.08 15.23 -1.80
N THR A 135 19.81 15.27 -1.41
CA THR A 135 19.20 14.20 -0.58
C THR A 135 18.48 13.16 -1.42
N LEU A 136 17.80 13.58 -2.50
CA LEU A 136 17.16 12.65 -3.42
C LEU A 136 18.15 12.04 -4.43
N SER A 137 19.20 12.79 -4.80
CA SER A 137 20.23 12.34 -5.74
C SER A 137 21.06 11.15 -5.24
N GLY A 138 21.00 10.80 -3.95
CA GLY A 138 21.81 9.73 -3.37
C GLY A 138 21.17 8.35 -3.33
N LYS A 139 19.85 8.26 -3.06
CA LYS A 139 19.16 6.97 -2.79
C LYS A 139 18.50 6.37 -4.03
N LEU A 140 17.67 7.13 -4.72
CA LEU A 140 16.99 6.64 -5.91
C LEU A 140 18.00 6.49 -7.04
N THR A 141 18.18 5.26 -7.52
CA THR A 141 18.90 5.03 -8.77
C THR A 141 17.88 4.95 -9.90
N PRO A 142 17.76 5.99 -10.76
CA PRO A 142 16.70 6.06 -11.77
C PRO A 142 16.92 5.08 -12.93
N ALA A 143 15.84 4.81 -13.67
CA ALA A 143 15.91 4.19 -15.00
C ALA A 143 16.38 5.22 -16.05
N GLN A 144 16.97 4.76 -17.16
CA GLN A 144 17.37 5.63 -18.27
C GLN A 144 16.17 6.14 -19.08
N SER A 145 15.17 5.28 -19.28
CA SER A 145 13.91 5.62 -19.91
C SER A 145 13.07 6.51 -19.00
N ARG A 146 12.28 7.41 -19.62
CA ARG A 146 11.23 8.20 -18.95
C ARG A 146 9.82 7.76 -19.35
N ASN A 147 9.65 6.52 -19.82
CA ASN A 147 8.36 6.00 -20.24
C ASN A 147 7.62 5.34 -19.05
N PRO A 148 6.58 5.98 -18.49
CA PRO A 148 5.90 5.44 -17.32
C PRO A 148 5.19 4.10 -17.58
N GLN A 149 4.83 3.80 -18.82
CA GLN A 149 4.13 2.55 -19.17
C GLN A 149 5.04 1.32 -19.21
N LYS A 150 6.36 1.51 -19.21
CA LYS A 150 7.35 0.42 -19.24
C LYS A 150 8.23 0.38 -18.01
N ASN A 151 8.40 1.53 -17.36
CA ASN A 151 9.33 1.65 -16.26
C ASN A 151 8.82 0.90 -15.02
N GLU A 152 9.76 0.33 -14.27
CA GLU A 152 9.50 -0.40 -13.04
C GLU A 152 10.31 0.21 -11.90
N LEU A 153 9.71 0.35 -10.72
CA LEU A 153 10.38 0.80 -9.51
C LEU A 153 10.51 -0.35 -8.54
N TYR A 154 11.74 -0.69 -8.16
CA TYR A 154 12.04 -1.67 -7.13
C TYR A 154 12.28 -0.97 -5.79
N LEU A 155 11.45 -1.27 -4.80
CA LEU A 155 11.63 -0.88 -3.41
C LEU A 155 12.39 -1.99 -2.70
N VAL A 156 13.64 -1.73 -2.31
CA VAL A 156 14.56 -2.77 -1.84
C VAL A 156 14.90 -2.58 -0.37
N GLU A 157 14.95 -3.67 0.38
CA GLU A 157 15.35 -3.66 1.79
C GLU A 157 16.87 -3.44 1.95
N GLY A 158 17.26 -2.29 2.49
CA GLY A 158 18.64 -1.98 2.82
C GLY A 158 19.54 -1.61 1.63
N ASP A 159 20.68 -0.99 1.94
CA ASP A 159 21.66 -0.55 0.94
C ASP A 159 22.41 -1.75 0.31
N SER A 160 22.54 -2.87 1.03
CA SER A 160 23.23 -4.08 0.54
C SER A 160 22.48 -4.71 -0.64
N ALA A 161 21.23 -5.11 -0.43
CA ALA A 161 20.38 -5.62 -1.51
C ALA A 161 20.13 -4.54 -2.58
N GLY A 162 20.07 -3.26 -2.19
CA GLY A 162 20.02 -2.13 -3.11
C GLY A 162 21.24 -2.07 -4.06
N GLY A 163 22.42 -2.43 -3.58
CA GLY A 163 23.66 -2.56 -4.37
C GLY A 163 23.58 -3.67 -5.41
N SER A 164 23.20 -4.88 -5.01
CA SER A 164 23.01 -6.03 -5.92
C SER A 164 21.92 -5.75 -6.95
N ALA A 165 20.78 -5.18 -6.53
CA ALA A 165 19.69 -4.80 -7.43
C ALA A 165 20.12 -3.71 -8.43
N LYS A 166 20.92 -2.74 -7.99
CA LYS A 166 21.45 -1.70 -8.89
C LYS A 166 22.36 -2.27 -9.96
N GLN A 167 23.16 -3.27 -9.63
CA GLN A 167 24.10 -3.92 -10.55
C GLN A 167 23.40 -4.89 -11.51
N GLY A 168 22.43 -5.68 -11.02
CA GLY A 168 21.76 -6.72 -11.82
C GLY A 168 20.60 -6.25 -12.68
N ARG A 169 20.02 -5.08 -12.41
CA ARG A 169 18.84 -4.58 -13.15
C ARG A 169 19.11 -4.28 -14.62
N ASP A 170 18.06 -4.30 -15.42
CA ASP A 170 18.06 -3.60 -16.71
C ASP A 170 17.84 -2.10 -16.49
N ARG A 171 18.96 -1.35 -16.49
CA ARG A 171 18.97 0.10 -16.29
C ARG A 171 18.11 0.88 -17.29
N ARG A 172 17.71 0.29 -18.42
CA ARG A 172 16.88 0.97 -19.42
C ARG A 172 15.52 1.32 -18.84
N PHE A 173 14.88 0.42 -18.10
CA PHE A 173 13.51 0.62 -17.60
C PHE A 173 13.34 0.35 -16.10
N GLN A 174 14.32 -0.24 -15.40
CA GLN A 174 14.23 -0.53 -13.98
C GLN A 174 14.95 0.53 -13.14
N ALA A 175 14.21 1.14 -12.21
CA ALA A 175 14.71 1.99 -11.15
C ALA A 175 14.78 1.22 -9.83
N VAL A 176 15.71 1.61 -8.96
CA VAL A 176 15.92 0.97 -7.65
C VAL A 176 15.93 2.06 -6.58
N LEU A 177 15.12 1.87 -5.54
CA LEU A 177 15.05 2.70 -4.36
C LEU A 177 15.30 1.84 -3.12
N PRO A 178 16.53 1.87 -2.56
CA PRO A 178 16.83 1.23 -1.28
C PRO A 178 16.11 1.95 -0.14
N LEU A 179 15.54 1.19 0.79
CA LEU A 179 14.88 1.66 2.00
C LEU A 179 15.74 1.35 3.21
N ARG A 180 15.93 2.34 4.09
CA ARG A 180 16.74 2.16 5.31
C ARG A 180 15.87 1.94 6.53
N GLY A 181 16.09 0.81 7.20
CA GLY A 181 15.35 0.44 8.41
C GLY A 181 13.89 0.13 8.14
N LYS A 182 13.13 -0.05 9.23
CA LYS A 182 11.70 -0.37 9.15
C LYS A 182 10.90 0.88 8.76
N VAL A 183 10.04 0.72 7.76
CA VAL A 183 9.11 1.78 7.33
C VAL A 183 8.17 2.15 8.48
N ILE A 184 7.84 3.44 8.61
CA ILE A 184 6.91 3.88 9.64
C ILE A 184 5.53 3.22 9.46
N ASN A 185 4.92 2.74 10.54
CA ASN A 185 3.55 2.24 10.50
C ASN A 185 2.58 3.41 10.31
N THR A 186 2.03 3.50 9.10
CA THR A 186 1.18 4.59 8.64
C THR A 186 -0.27 4.50 9.12
N GLU A 187 -0.70 3.37 9.67
CA GLU A 187 -2.01 3.23 10.32
C GLU A 187 -1.99 3.85 11.73
N LYS A 188 -0.85 3.73 12.43
CA LYS A 188 -0.67 4.18 13.80
C LYS A 188 -0.12 5.61 13.89
N ALA A 189 0.73 6.00 12.94
CA ALA A 189 1.39 7.29 12.97
C ALA A 189 0.44 8.45 12.64
N LYS A 190 0.70 9.61 13.24
CA LYS A 190 -0.02 10.83 12.87
C LYS A 190 0.43 11.28 11.49
N LEU A 191 -0.50 11.87 10.76
CA LEU A 191 -0.29 12.31 9.37
C LEU A 191 0.89 13.29 9.21
N ALA A 192 1.14 14.15 10.21
CA ALA A 192 2.31 15.04 10.23
C ALA A 192 3.66 14.29 10.36
N ASP A 193 3.70 13.18 11.07
CA ASP A 193 4.93 12.38 11.27
C ASP A 193 5.22 11.54 10.03
N ILE A 194 4.16 11.05 9.37
CA ILE A 194 4.27 10.33 8.09
C ILE A 194 4.92 11.22 7.02
N PHE A 195 4.49 12.48 6.88
CA PHE A 195 5.10 13.42 5.91
C PHE A 195 6.44 14.01 6.35
N LYS A 196 6.87 13.80 7.60
CA LYS A 196 8.24 14.13 8.03
C LYS A 196 9.21 12.96 7.79
N ASN A 197 8.69 11.74 7.62
CA ASN A 197 9.50 10.57 7.39
C ASN A 197 10.18 10.62 6.02
N GLU A 198 11.51 10.45 6.02
CA GLU A 198 12.32 10.57 4.80
C GLU A 198 12.03 9.47 3.78
N GLU A 199 11.87 8.23 4.24
CA GLU A 199 11.60 7.06 3.38
C GLU A 199 10.25 7.20 2.68
N ILE A 200 9.20 7.57 3.43
CA ILE A 200 7.87 7.83 2.85
C ILE A 200 7.91 8.98 1.85
N ASN A 201 8.58 10.09 2.17
CA ASN A 201 8.71 11.20 1.23
C ASN A 201 9.45 10.81 -0.04
N THR A 202 10.48 9.97 0.07
CA THR A 202 11.26 9.51 -1.09
C THR A 202 10.44 8.55 -1.94
N ILE A 203 9.62 7.67 -1.34
CA ILE A 203 8.67 6.82 -2.07
C ILE A 203 7.64 7.68 -2.81
N ILE A 204 7.02 8.65 -2.14
CA ILE A 204 6.03 9.57 -2.74
C ILE A 204 6.64 10.30 -3.94
N TYR A 205 7.84 10.85 -3.75
CA TYR A 205 8.53 11.58 -4.80
C TYR A 205 8.89 10.67 -5.98
N ALA A 206 9.43 9.47 -5.72
CA ALA A 206 9.82 8.55 -6.77
C ALA A 206 8.60 8.19 -7.64
N ILE A 207 7.48 7.80 -7.01
CA ILE A 207 6.25 7.41 -7.71
C ILE A 207 5.67 8.55 -8.55
N GLY A 208 5.69 9.80 -8.04
CA GLY A 208 5.34 10.99 -8.83
C GLY A 208 3.85 11.36 -8.90
N GLY A 209 2.95 10.49 -8.43
CA GLY A 209 1.49 10.71 -8.51
C GLY A 209 0.85 11.43 -7.33
N GLY A 210 1.61 12.03 -6.41
CA GLY A 210 1.06 12.66 -5.19
C GLY A 210 0.75 11.64 -4.07
N VAL A 211 -0.18 11.97 -3.16
CA VAL A 211 -0.49 11.13 -1.99
C VAL A 211 -1.85 11.47 -1.36
N GLY A 212 -2.58 10.47 -0.87
CA GLY A 212 -3.90 10.61 -0.27
C GLY A 212 -4.94 11.08 -1.29
N ASN A 213 -5.73 12.10 -0.93
CA ASN A 213 -6.80 12.62 -1.80
C ASN A 213 -6.30 13.30 -3.09
N GLU A 214 -5.03 13.69 -3.13
CA GLU A 214 -4.40 14.31 -4.30
C GLU A 214 -3.65 13.27 -5.16
N PHE A 215 -3.77 11.97 -4.82
CA PHE A 215 -3.10 10.92 -5.58
C PHE A 215 -3.80 10.71 -6.93
N ALA A 216 -3.06 10.91 -8.02
CA ALA A 216 -3.49 10.62 -9.38
C ALA A 216 -2.64 9.47 -9.92
N VAL A 217 -3.29 8.38 -10.33
CA VAL A 217 -2.61 7.20 -10.84
C VAL A 217 -2.06 7.42 -12.26
N GLU A 218 -2.61 8.39 -12.97
CA GLU A 218 -2.23 8.79 -14.33
C GLU A 218 -0.89 9.53 -14.35
N ASP A 219 -0.53 10.19 -13.25
CA ASP A 219 0.68 11.01 -13.10
C ASP A 219 1.89 10.21 -12.58
N ILE A 220 1.74 8.90 -12.37
CA ILE A 220 2.83 8.06 -11.84
C ILE A 220 3.94 7.84 -12.88
N ASN A 221 5.17 7.68 -12.41
CA ASN A 221 6.37 7.50 -13.24
C ASN A 221 6.65 6.03 -13.64
N TYR A 222 5.89 5.07 -13.12
CA TYR A 222 6.18 3.64 -13.25
C TYR A 222 4.91 2.81 -13.45
N ASP A 223 4.99 1.79 -14.30
CA ASP A 223 3.91 0.83 -14.55
C ASP A 223 3.85 -0.23 -13.46
N LYS A 224 4.99 -0.55 -12.86
CA LYS A 224 5.07 -1.50 -11.76
C LYS A 224 5.89 -0.93 -10.62
N ILE A 225 5.36 -1.07 -9.41
CA ILE A 225 6.07 -0.81 -8.17
C ILE A 225 6.21 -2.17 -7.50
N VAL A 226 7.44 -2.66 -7.47
CA VAL A 226 7.81 -4.00 -7.00
C VAL A 226 8.46 -3.87 -5.63
N ILE A 227 7.84 -4.45 -4.62
CA ILE A 227 8.41 -4.59 -3.27
C ILE A 227 9.32 -5.82 -3.29
N MET A 228 10.61 -5.62 -3.05
CA MET A 228 11.63 -6.67 -3.06
C MET A 228 12.39 -6.65 -1.73
N THR A 229 11.93 -7.48 -0.80
CA THR A 229 12.48 -7.62 0.55
C THR A 229 13.09 -9.00 0.74
N ASP A 230 13.82 -9.18 1.84
CA ASP A 230 14.41 -10.46 2.17
C ASP A 230 13.33 -11.50 2.50
N ALA A 231 13.67 -12.78 2.30
CA ALA A 231 12.79 -13.92 2.56
C ALA A 231 12.81 -14.33 4.05
N ASP A 232 12.74 -13.34 4.94
CA ASP A 232 12.77 -13.51 6.38
C ASP A 232 11.59 -12.79 7.07
N THR A 233 11.56 -12.84 8.41
CA THR A 233 10.50 -12.21 9.19
C THR A 233 10.50 -10.68 9.13
N ASP A 234 11.67 -10.07 8.96
CA ASP A 234 11.80 -8.61 8.90
C ASP A 234 11.37 -8.08 7.53
N GLY A 235 11.75 -8.77 6.45
CA GLY A 235 11.26 -8.50 5.10
C GLY A 235 9.76 -8.65 4.99
N ALA A 236 9.17 -9.71 5.56
CA ALA A 236 7.72 -9.87 5.64
C ALA A 236 7.04 -8.70 6.38
N HIS A 237 7.66 -8.21 7.46
CA HIS A 237 7.16 -7.06 8.19
C HIS A 237 7.22 -5.76 7.37
N ILE A 238 8.32 -5.53 6.63
CA ILE A 238 8.45 -4.38 5.71
C ILE A 238 7.40 -4.44 4.61
N GLN A 239 7.15 -5.62 4.03
CA GLN A 239 6.07 -5.81 3.04
C GLN A 239 4.73 -5.35 3.61
N VAL A 240 4.36 -5.78 4.81
CA VAL A 240 3.09 -5.39 5.45
C VAL A 240 3.03 -3.88 5.70
N LEU A 241 4.13 -3.25 6.13
CA LEU A 241 4.20 -1.80 6.35
C LEU A 241 4.00 -1.00 5.04
N LEU A 242 4.66 -1.42 3.96
CA LEU A 242 4.52 -0.80 2.64
C LEU A 242 3.12 -1.01 2.05
N LEU A 243 2.57 -2.22 2.15
CA LEU A 243 1.21 -2.52 1.72
C LEU A 243 0.18 -1.67 2.48
N THR A 244 0.40 -1.46 3.78
CA THR A 244 -0.44 -0.58 4.61
C THR A 244 -0.35 0.86 4.13
N PHE A 245 0.87 1.36 3.86
CA PHE A 245 1.06 2.71 3.31
C PHE A 245 0.34 2.88 1.96
N PHE A 246 0.54 1.95 1.02
CA PHE A 246 -0.13 2.02 -0.28
C PHE A 246 -1.64 1.91 -0.15
N TYR A 247 -2.16 1.04 0.72
CA TYR A 247 -3.60 0.90 0.94
C TYR A 247 -4.23 2.17 1.52
N ARG A 248 -3.55 2.85 2.45
CA ARG A 248 -4.06 4.06 3.10
C ARG A 248 -3.90 5.33 2.27
N TYR A 249 -2.79 5.47 1.55
CA TYR A 249 -2.40 6.74 0.95
C TYR A 249 -2.25 6.70 -0.57
N MET A 250 -2.24 5.53 -1.19
CA MET A 250 -2.15 5.36 -2.64
C MET A 250 -3.08 4.24 -3.11
N LYS A 251 -4.27 4.11 -2.51
CA LYS A 251 -5.20 3.00 -2.80
C LYS A 251 -5.46 2.79 -4.30
N PRO A 252 -5.65 3.86 -5.12
CA PRO A 252 -5.85 3.71 -6.56
C PRO A 252 -4.70 2.98 -7.28
N LEU A 253 -3.48 3.03 -6.74
CA LEU A 253 -2.32 2.31 -7.26
C LEU A 253 -2.50 0.78 -7.14
N ILE A 254 -3.05 0.32 -6.02
CA ILE A 254 -3.34 -1.12 -5.80
C ILE A 254 -4.56 -1.52 -6.65
N GLU A 255 -5.59 -0.68 -6.72
CA GLU A 255 -6.80 -0.95 -7.52
C GLU A 255 -6.48 -1.04 -9.02
N ALA A 256 -5.56 -0.20 -9.52
CA ALA A 256 -5.00 -0.31 -10.88
C ALA A 256 -4.08 -1.54 -11.06
N GLY A 257 -3.79 -2.28 -9.98
CA GLY A 257 -2.93 -3.45 -9.95
C GLY A 257 -1.50 -3.14 -10.37
N LYS A 258 -0.97 -2.00 -9.91
CA LYS A 258 0.40 -1.52 -10.21
C LYS A 258 1.40 -1.91 -9.11
N VAL A 259 0.93 -2.49 -8.00
CA VAL A 259 1.77 -2.94 -6.87
C VAL A 259 2.02 -4.44 -6.96
N PHE A 260 3.29 -4.83 -6.84
CA PHE A 260 3.77 -6.19 -6.95
C PHE A 260 4.71 -6.52 -5.80
N ILE A 261 4.84 -7.80 -5.46
CA ILE A 261 5.82 -8.34 -4.52
C ILE A 261 6.71 -9.30 -5.30
N ALA A 262 8.02 -9.14 -5.19
CA ALA A 262 9.00 -10.03 -5.77
C ALA A 262 9.10 -11.32 -4.94
N LEU A 263 9.35 -12.45 -5.62
CA LEU A 263 9.55 -13.75 -5.00
C LEU A 263 10.97 -14.26 -5.32
N PRO A 264 11.97 -13.92 -4.51
CA PRO A 264 13.29 -14.52 -4.64
C PRO A 264 13.26 -16.01 -4.26
N PRO A 265 14.17 -16.83 -4.81
CA PRO A 265 14.27 -18.25 -4.47
C PRO A 265 14.80 -18.43 -3.04
N LEU A 266 14.39 -19.51 -2.38
CA LEU A 266 14.88 -19.88 -1.04
C LEU A 266 16.18 -20.70 -1.12
N TYR A 267 16.32 -21.50 -2.17
CA TYR A 267 17.43 -22.43 -2.33
C TYR A 267 18.07 -22.32 -3.71
N LYS A 268 19.38 -22.54 -3.74
CA LYS A 268 20.18 -22.80 -4.93
C LYS A 268 20.81 -24.18 -4.79
N VAL A 269 20.59 -25.02 -5.79
CA VAL A 269 21.20 -26.35 -5.91
C VAL A 269 22.18 -26.30 -7.07
N SER A 270 23.46 -26.54 -6.80
CA SER A 270 24.48 -26.58 -7.86
C SER A 270 25.25 -27.88 -7.89
N LYS A 271 25.73 -28.30 -9.07
CA LYS A 271 26.53 -29.51 -9.23
C LYS A 271 27.57 -29.33 -10.34
N GLY A 272 28.79 -29.77 -10.07
CA GLY A 272 29.92 -29.64 -10.99
C GLY A 272 30.72 -28.34 -10.77
N LYS A 273 31.63 -28.03 -11.69
CA LYS A 273 32.45 -26.80 -11.69
C LYS A 273 32.66 -26.32 -13.12
N GLY A 274 32.66 -25.01 -13.34
CA GLY A 274 32.97 -24.41 -14.65
C GLY A 274 31.86 -24.62 -15.68
N LYS A 275 32.20 -25.01 -16.91
CA LYS A 275 31.23 -25.09 -18.04
C LYS A 275 30.21 -26.23 -17.93
N SER A 276 30.43 -27.20 -17.04
CA SER A 276 29.50 -28.30 -16.77
C SER A 276 28.70 -28.09 -15.48
N GLU A 277 28.78 -26.89 -14.88
CA GLU A 277 27.99 -26.55 -13.70
C GLU A 277 26.50 -26.47 -14.07
N VAL A 278 25.70 -27.26 -13.36
CA VAL A 278 24.23 -27.17 -13.41
C VAL A 278 23.79 -26.41 -12.18
N ILE A 279 23.03 -25.32 -12.37
CA ILE A 279 22.45 -24.51 -11.30
C ILE A 279 20.94 -24.55 -11.46
N GLU A 280 20.25 -24.90 -10.39
CA GLU A 280 18.79 -24.90 -10.30
C GLU A 280 18.36 -24.17 -9.02
N TYR A 281 17.19 -23.54 -9.05
CA TYR A 281 16.63 -22.78 -7.94
C TYR A 281 15.32 -23.40 -7.47
N ALA A 282 15.02 -23.27 -6.17
CA ALA A 282 13.74 -23.67 -5.59
C ALA A 282 13.17 -22.54 -4.72
N TRP A 283 11.86 -22.33 -4.80
CA TRP A 283 11.12 -21.29 -4.07
C TRP A 283 10.36 -21.82 -2.86
N SER A 284 10.25 -23.14 -2.72
CA SER A 284 9.63 -23.81 -1.56
C SER A 284 10.41 -25.07 -1.15
N ASP A 285 10.16 -25.55 0.06
CA ASP A 285 10.69 -26.83 0.54
C ASP A 285 10.18 -28.00 -0.31
N GLU A 286 8.92 -27.93 -0.77
CA GLU A 286 8.33 -28.94 -1.66
C GLU A 286 9.04 -29.00 -3.02
N GLU A 287 9.44 -27.84 -3.56
CA GLU A 287 10.19 -27.77 -4.82
C GLU A 287 11.64 -28.26 -4.67
N LEU A 288 12.24 -28.07 -3.49
CA LEU A 288 13.62 -28.47 -3.22
C LEU A 288 13.83 -29.97 -3.43
N ASP A 289 12.89 -30.81 -2.99
CA ASP A 289 12.94 -32.26 -3.18
C ASP A 289 12.92 -32.66 -4.66
N GLY A 290 12.17 -31.93 -5.48
CA GLY A 290 12.13 -32.14 -6.93
C GLY A 290 13.44 -31.74 -7.60
N VAL A 291 13.96 -30.56 -7.23
CA VAL A 291 15.19 -30.01 -7.79
C VAL A 291 16.40 -30.87 -7.42
N THR A 292 16.51 -31.31 -6.17
CA THR A 292 17.61 -32.18 -5.71
C THR A 292 17.61 -33.54 -6.41
N LYS A 293 16.43 -34.12 -6.66
CA LYS A 293 16.30 -35.36 -7.48
C LYS A 293 16.73 -35.14 -8.93
N LYS A 294 16.38 -34.00 -9.53
CA LYS A 294 16.76 -33.64 -10.91
C LYS A 294 18.27 -33.47 -11.06
N VAL A 295 18.92 -32.81 -10.11
CA VAL A 295 20.38 -32.60 -10.11
C VAL A 295 21.14 -33.90 -9.77
N GLY A 296 20.53 -34.75 -8.94
CA GLY A 296 21.08 -36.04 -8.51
C GLY A 296 22.23 -35.90 -7.51
N LYS A 297 22.78 -37.03 -7.04
CA LYS A 297 23.77 -37.08 -5.93
C LYS A 297 24.97 -36.14 -6.11
N GLY A 298 25.52 -35.65 -5.00
CA GLY A 298 26.73 -34.82 -4.95
C GLY A 298 26.50 -33.36 -5.34
N TYR A 299 25.31 -32.82 -5.06
CA TYR A 299 25.01 -31.40 -5.23
C TYR A 299 25.46 -30.59 -4.00
N MET A 300 25.75 -29.31 -4.22
CA MET A 300 25.91 -28.32 -3.18
C MET A 300 24.58 -27.57 -3.01
N LEU A 301 24.12 -27.45 -1.78
CA LEU A 301 22.91 -26.73 -1.42
C LEU A 301 23.28 -25.42 -0.74
N GLN A 302 22.82 -24.30 -1.29
CA GLN A 302 22.92 -22.99 -0.68
C GLN A 302 21.51 -22.50 -0.37
N ARG A 303 21.26 -22.16 0.90
CA ARG A 303 20.03 -21.50 1.33
C ARG A 303 20.28 -19.99 1.40
N TYR A 304 19.44 -19.20 0.73
CA TYR A 304 19.51 -17.74 0.83
C TYR A 304 18.78 -17.28 2.09
N LYS A 305 19.45 -16.45 2.91
CA LYS A 305 18.79 -15.79 4.05
C LYS A 305 18.34 -14.38 3.72
N GLY A 306 19.03 -13.72 2.79
CA GLY A 306 18.70 -12.38 2.32
C GLY A 306 19.16 -12.14 0.89
N LEU A 307 18.58 -11.11 0.26
CA LEU A 307 18.86 -10.72 -1.13
C LEU A 307 20.32 -10.26 -1.31
N GLY A 308 20.96 -9.78 -0.26
CA GLY A 308 22.37 -9.37 -0.28
C GLY A 308 23.36 -10.52 -0.46
N GLU A 309 22.95 -11.77 -0.24
CA GLU A 309 23.77 -12.96 -0.48
C GLU A 309 23.77 -13.40 -1.95
N MET A 310 22.86 -12.83 -2.75
CA MET A 310 22.76 -13.10 -4.18
C MET A 310 23.68 -12.15 -4.95
N ASN A 311 24.46 -12.72 -5.87
CA ASN A 311 25.18 -11.93 -6.85
C ASN A 311 24.20 -11.28 -7.84
N ALA A 312 24.63 -10.18 -8.47
CA ALA A 312 23.80 -9.39 -9.40
C ALA A 312 23.14 -10.25 -10.51
N ASP A 313 23.90 -11.17 -11.11
CA ASP A 313 23.40 -12.05 -12.17
C ASP A 313 22.32 -13.02 -11.66
N GLN A 314 22.51 -13.58 -10.47
CA GLN A 314 21.53 -14.48 -9.85
C GLN A 314 20.23 -13.74 -9.53
N LEU A 315 20.34 -12.52 -8.99
CA LEU A 315 19.18 -11.69 -8.69
C LEU A 315 18.42 -11.30 -9.96
N TRP A 316 19.14 -11.01 -11.04
CA TRP A 316 18.55 -10.76 -12.36
C TRP A 316 17.79 -11.98 -12.87
N GLU A 317 18.46 -13.13 -13.00
CA GLU A 317 17.90 -14.34 -13.59
C GLU A 317 16.68 -14.87 -12.85
N THR A 318 16.64 -14.72 -11.53
CA THR A 318 15.59 -15.32 -10.69
C THR A 318 14.44 -14.36 -10.39
N THR A 319 14.74 -13.08 -10.18
CA THR A 319 13.80 -12.16 -9.50
C THR A 319 13.52 -10.88 -10.29
N MET A 320 14.48 -10.38 -11.08
CA MET A 320 14.33 -9.08 -11.76
C MET A 320 14.03 -9.17 -13.26
N ASN A 321 14.45 -10.24 -13.94
CA ASN A 321 14.25 -10.42 -15.36
C ASN A 321 12.76 -10.66 -15.70
N PRO A 322 12.10 -9.82 -16.51
CA PRO A 322 10.70 -10.00 -16.89
C PRO A 322 10.35 -11.34 -17.56
N GLU A 323 11.32 -12.02 -18.18
CA GLU A 323 11.10 -13.28 -18.89
C GLU A 323 11.05 -14.50 -17.97
N THR A 324 11.76 -14.45 -16.84
CA THR A 324 11.94 -15.60 -15.94
C THR A 324 11.34 -15.40 -14.54
N ARG A 325 11.17 -14.15 -14.10
CA ARG A 325 10.70 -13.85 -12.75
C ARG A 325 9.22 -14.20 -12.56
N THR A 326 8.86 -14.46 -11.30
CA THR A 326 7.48 -14.53 -10.83
C THR A 326 7.19 -13.38 -9.88
N LEU A 327 6.10 -12.66 -10.09
CA LEU A 327 5.67 -11.56 -9.23
C LEU A 327 4.26 -11.82 -8.68
N ILE A 328 4.06 -11.57 -7.39
CA ILE A 328 2.71 -11.56 -6.81
C ILE A 328 2.10 -10.20 -7.09
N ARG A 329 1.01 -10.16 -7.86
CA ARG A 329 0.24 -8.93 -8.09
C ARG A 329 -0.74 -8.69 -6.96
N VAL A 330 -0.60 -7.58 -6.26
CA VAL A 330 -1.48 -7.22 -5.14
C VAL A 330 -2.81 -6.71 -5.70
N LYS A 331 -3.92 -7.24 -5.18
CA LYS A 331 -5.30 -6.83 -5.52
C LYS A 331 -6.15 -6.67 -4.28
N ILE A 332 -7.18 -5.83 -4.37
CA ILE A 332 -8.19 -5.67 -3.33
C ILE A 332 -9.47 -6.34 -3.82
N ASP A 333 -9.70 -7.58 -3.40
CA ASP A 333 -10.92 -8.32 -3.79
C ASP A 333 -12.14 -7.86 -3.00
N ASP A 334 -11.97 -7.66 -1.69
CA ASP A 334 -13.01 -7.15 -0.78
C ASP A 334 -12.44 -6.03 0.07
N ALA A 335 -12.79 -4.79 -0.29
CA ALA A 335 -12.37 -3.59 0.42
C ALA A 335 -12.78 -3.59 1.90
N SER A 336 -13.94 -4.17 2.24
CA SER A 336 -14.42 -4.21 3.63
C SER A 336 -13.63 -5.21 4.47
N ARG A 337 -13.24 -6.35 3.90
CA ARG A 337 -12.34 -7.30 4.58
C ARG A 337 -10.92 -6.77 4.66
N ALA A 338 -10.41 -6.15 3.60
CA ALA A 338 -9.10 -5.51 3.59
C ALA A 338 -9.00 -4.43 4.68
N GLU A 339 -9.99 -3.54 4.77
CA GLU A 339 -10.09 -2.50 5.79
C GLU A 339 -9.99 -3.09 7.21
N ARG A 340 -10.82 -4.11 7.50
CA ARG A 340 -10.81 -4.77 8.82
C ARG A 340 -9.45 -5.40 9.13
N ARG A 341 -8.80 -6.04 8.15
CA ARG A 341 -7.49 -6.66 8.33
C ARG A 341 -6.42 -5.63 8.62
N VAL A 342 -6.34 -4.56 7.82
CA VAL A 342 -5.36 -3.47 8.01
C VAL A 342 -5.55 -2.82 9.38
N THR A 343 -6.78 -2.45 9.76
CA THR A 343 -7.04 -1.85 11.08
C THR A 343 -6.74 -2.79 12.24
N THR A 344 -7.06 -4.08 12.12
CA THR A 344 -6.81 -5.07 13.19
C THR A 344 -5.31 -5.31 13.38
N LEU A 345 -4.58 -5.50 12.27
CA LEU A 345 -3.16 -5.86 12.31
C LEU A 345 -2.27 -4.66 12.55
N MET A 346 -2.58 -3.48 11.99
CA MET A 346 -1.68 -2.33 11.99
C MET A 346 -2.13 -1.19 12.91
N GLY A 347 -3.37 -1.25 13.44
CA GLY A 347 -3.92 -0.21 14.30
C GLY A 347 -3.36 -0.16 15.72
N ASP A 348 -3.86 0.80 16.49
CA ASP A 348 -3.38 1.06 17.86
C ASP A 348 -3.88 0.05 18.89
N LYS A 349 -5.00 -0.61 18.62
CA LYS A 349 -5.63 -1.52 19.58
C LYS A 349 -4.91 -2.87 19.60
N VAL A 350 -4.28 -3.18 20.73
CA VAL A 350 -3.53 -4.43 20.93
C VAL A 350 -4.46 -5.65 21.02
N GLU A 351 -5.60 -5.50 21.71
CA GLU A 351 -6.51 -6.62 22.01
C GLU A 351 -7.06 -7.33 20.77
N PRO A 352 -7.59 -6.64 19.74
CA PRO A 352 -8.02 -7.29 18.50
C PRO A 352 -6.89 -8.00 17.75
N ARG A 353 -5.68 -7.41 17.74
CA ARG A 353 -4.50 -8.02 17.12
C ARG A 353 -4.12 -9.33 17.81
N ARG A 354 -4.07 -9.33 19.16
CA ARG A 354 -3.75 -10.54 19.94
C ARG A 354 -4.73 -11.67 19.63
N LYS A 355 -6.04 -11.39 19.69
CA LYS A 355 -7.09 -12.37 19.35
C LYS A 355 -6.98 -12.87 17.92
N TRP A 356 -6.57 -12.01 16.99
CA TRP A 356 -6.34 -12.44 15.62
C TRP A 356 -5.16 -13.41 15.53
N ILE A 357 -4.04 -13.11 16.20
CA ILE A 357 -2.85 -13.97 16.25
C ILE A 357 -3.22 -15.33 16.86
N GLU A 358 -3.84 -15.35 18.04
CA GLU A 358 -4.24 -16.59 18.74
C GLU A 358 -5.14 -17.50 17.90
N ARG A 359 -5.98 -16.91 17.03
CA ARG A 359 -6.91 -17.68 16.18
C ARG A 359 -6.31 -18.17 14.87
N ASN A 360 -5.27 -17.50 14.36
CA ASN A 360 -4.77 -17.73 13.00
C ASN A 360 -3.33 -18.26 12.96
N VAL A 361 -2.56 -18.07 14.04
CA VAL A 361 -1.18 -18.56 14.15
C VAL A 361 -1.21 -19.83 14.98
N GLN A 362 -0.77 -20.93 14.39
CA GLN A 362 -0.56 -22.18 15.11
C GLN A 362 0.77 -22.09 15.84
N PHE A 363 0.73 -22.07 17.18
CA PHE A 363 1.93 -22.06 18.02
C PHE A 363 2.51 -23.46 18.28
N GLY A 364 2.15 -24.45 17.45
CA GLY A 364 2.65 -25.81 17.59
C GLY A 364 4.15 -25.90 17.29
N MET A 365 4.88 -26.63 18.12
CA MET A 365 6.28 -27.00 17.85
C MET A 365 6.29 -27.94 16.64
N GLN A 366 6.53 -27.42 15.44
CA GLN A 366 7.09 -28.21 14.35
C GLN A 366 8.60 -28.31 14.56
N GLU A 367 9.01 -29.21 15.47
CA GLU A 367 10.24 -29.97 15.25
C GLU A 367 9.92 -31.00 14.16
N GLU A 368 9.96 -30.58 12.90
CA GLU A 368 9.96 -31.51 11.77
C GLU A 368 11.38 -31.54 11.20
N GLY A 369 12.09 -32.63 11.49
CA GLY A 369 13.18 -33.19 10.70
C GLY A 369 14.43 -32.31 10.54
N ASN A 370 15.47 -32.63 11.29
CA ASN A 370 16.81 -32.10 11.09
C ASN A 370 17.29 -32.45 9.66
N ILE A 371 17.26 -31.48 8.73
CA ILE A 371 17.76 -31.64 7.34
C ILE A 371 19.26 -32.04 7.31
N LEU A 372 19.96 -31.86 8.43
CA LEU A 372 21.35 -32.28 8.65
C LEU A 372 21.55 -33.80 8.67
N GLU A 373 20.49 -34.62 8.73
CA GLU A 373 20.59 -36.09 8.65
C GLU A 373 20.48 -36.63 7.21
N ASN A 374 20.64 -35.78 6.19
CA ASN A 374 20.60 -36.22 4.81
C ASN A 374 22.02 -36.60 4.33
N GLU A 375 22.30 -37.91 4.21
CA GLU A 375 23.60 -38.52 3.78
C GLU A 375 24.11 -38.06 2.39
N MET A 376 23.39 -37.13 1.73
CA MET A 376 23.62 -36.67 0.36
C MET A 376 24.19 -35.25 0.29
N ILE A 377 24.36 -34.56 1.42
CA ILE A 377 24.86 -33.18 1.51
C ILE A 377 26.38 -33.19 1.76
N MET A 378 27.14 -32.44 0.95
CA MET A 378 28.51 -32.05 1.32
C MET A 378 28.45 -30.64 1.92
N GLU A 379 28.79 -30.51 3.20
CA GLU A 379 28.94 -29.20 3.84
C GLU A 379 30.31 -28.62 3.53
N THR A 380 30.35 -27.37 3.08
CA THR A 380 31.57 -26.57 3.02
C THR A 380 31.42 -25.42 3.99
N GLU A 381 32.18 -25.46 5.09
CA GLU A 381 32.43 -24.30 5.93
C GLU A 381 33.24 -23.27 5.10
N VAL A 382 32.72 -22.05 5.00
CA VAL A 382 33.44 -20.93 4.40
C VAL A 382 34.03 -20.13 5.57
N GLU A 383 35.35 -20.15 5.69
CA GLU A 383 36.14 -19.34 6.64
C GLU A 383 35.98 -17.83 6.40
#